data_AF-A0A938JS67-F1
#
_entry.id   AF-A0A938JS67-F1
#
_cell.length_a   1.000
_cell.length_b   1.000
_cell.length_c   1.000
_cell.angle_alpha   90.00
_cell.angle_beta   90.00
_cell.angle_gamma   90.00
#
_symmetry.space_group_name_H-M   'P 1'
#
loop_
_entity.id
_entity.type
_entity.pdbx_description
1 polymer ?
#
loop_
_entity_poly.entity_id
_entity_poly.type
_entity_poly.pdbx_seq_one_letter_code
_entity_poly.pdbx_strand_id
1 'polypeptide(L)'
;MGVVSRARVAAVACTISVGLTALPVESAPLTPPWHLDRINQRTLPLDNNTDRGVLSGAGIDIYVVDTGLRLDHVELSGRTLAGIDVPTLRETSEVDPPASDCDGHGTHVSGLAAGTSVGVATAARIISVRVLDCNGDGEVDQVVEALKWVRAHHRGGRLAIANLSLGVDLGDDGTAIKEQVEAMIDEGIVVTVAAGNGDSSGRGFDACEIVPGNVERALTVGATTVGDAPATYSNYGSCVDLWAPGGDRAKAIESLWKDTADDYGLDIGTSMASPLVAGYVAQLAGQQPGICPDAVNEAVILRATAGVVTGLGPTSANRMLFLDPAPVAPGPPGRASHVMVTPDANSLVVSWDRPCDGASPLTKTVVSVVRDGKVVARETVAPDKTAVRVRGLRTGVRYRVVVKAENALGAGIATKRLASPEVRGYRAGQTIPVAGLGTTDGGFDLKWTTSAGTKKVCRLLPAPSRLQLLRSGTCRVGLRTLSGQDAVVRTLRVSP
;
A
#
# COMPACT_ATOMS: atom_id res chain seq x y z
N MET A 1 -12.83 -20.63 -45.73
CA MET A 1 -13.54 -19.83 -44.73
C MET A 1 -13.47 -20.58 -43.41
N GLY A 2 -12.43 -20.32 -42.62
CA GLY A 2 -12.22 -20.94 -41.31
C GLY A 2 -12.61 -19.96 -40.22
N VAL A 3 -13.64 -20.29 -39.45
CA VAL A 3 -14.07 -19.54 -38.27
C VAL A 3 -13.05 -19.80 -37.16
N VAL A 4 -12.27 -18.78 -36.81
CA VAL A 4 -11.44 -18.79 -35.61
C VAL A 4 -12.36 -18.52 -34.43
N SER A 5 -12.65 -19.58 -33.66
CA SER A 5 -13.24 -19.49 -32.33
C SER A 5 -12.30 -18.69 -31.43
N ARG A 6 -12.71 -17.46 -31.06
CA ARG A 6 -12.09 -16.73 -29.95
C ARG A 6 -12.62 -17.34 -28.66
N ALA A 7 -11.77 -18.05 -27.93
CA ALA A 7 -12.03 -18.39 -26.55
C ALA A 7 -12.19 -17.07 -25.76
N ARG A 8 -13.38 -16.85 -25.19
CA ARG A 8 -13.58 -15.84 -24.15
C ARG A 8 -12.89 -16.37 -22.89
N VAL A 9 -11.83 -15.70 -22.46
CA VAL A 9 -11.33 -15.82 -21.09
C VAL A 9 -12.43 -15.20 -20.21
N ALA A 10 -12.94 -15.94 -19.23
CA ALA A 10 -13.88 -15.38 -18.26
C ALA A 10 -13.14 -14.30 -17.46
N ALA A 11 -13.66 -13.07 -17.46
CA ALA A 11 -13.14 -12.01 -16.61
C ALA A 11 -13.50 -12.33 -15.16
N VAL A 12 -12.51 -12.31 -14.29
CA VAL A 12 -12.67 -12.59 -12.87
C VAL A 12 -12.91 -11.26 -12.14
N ALA A 13 -14.03 -11.16 -11.43
CA ALA A 13 -14.52 -9.90 -10.86
C ALA A 13 -14.10 -9.75 -9.39
N CYS A 14 -13.47 -8.62 -9.08
CA CYS A 14 -13.36 -8.09 -7.74
C CYS A 14 -14.63 -7.32 -7.43
N THR A 15 -15.28 -7.64 -6.31
CA THR A 15 -16.55 -7.01 -5.95
C THR A 15 -16.46 -6.43 -4.56
N ILE A 16 -17.23 -5.37 -4.31
CA ILE A 16 -17.71 -5.12 -2.95
C ILE A 16 -18.55 -6.35 -2.59
N SER A 17 -18.18 -7.08 -1.54
CA SER A 17 -19.03 -8.15 -1.04
C SER A 17 -20.34 -7.52 -0.55
N VAL A 18 -21.36 -7.53 -1.43
CA VAL A 18 -22.67 -6.88 -1.37
C VAL A 18 -23.03 -6.32 0.02
N GLY A 19 -22.85 -5.00 0.17
CA GLY A 19 -23.47 -4.22 1.24
C GLY A 19 -24.99 -4.29 1.07
N LEU A 20 -25.68 -4.79 2.09
CA LEU A 20 -27.12 -4.97 2.02
C LEU A 20 -27.83 -3.65 2.31
N THR A 21 -28.42 -3.06 1.26
CA THR A 21 -29.37 -1.91 1.26
C THR A 21 -28.87 -0.60 1.89
N ALA A 22 -28.52 0.37 1.05
CA ALA A 22 -28.35 1.77 1.43
C ALA A 22 -29.68 2.35 1.99
N LEU A 23 -29.61 2.95 3.18
CA LEU A 23 -30.71 3.65 3.85
C LEU A 23 -30.63 5.17 3.56
N PRO A 24 -31.69 5.97 3.82
CA PRO A 24 -31.79 7.35 3.31
C PRO A 24 -30.62 8.27 3.71
N VAL A 25 -30.31 9.18 2.79
CA VAL A 25 -29.23 10.17 2.86
C VAL A 25 -29.62 11.31 3.80
N GLU A 26 -28.73 11.67 4.74
CA GLU A 26 -28.89 12.81 5.67
C GLU A 26 -27.84 13.89 5.39
N SER A 27 -28.16 15.15 5.72
CA SER A 27 -27.25 16.32 5.54
C SER A 27 -26.39 16.61 6.79
N ALA A 28 -26.50 15.78 7.81
CA ALA A 28 -25.71 15.83 9.03
C ALA A 28 -25.55 14.41 9.58
N PRO A 29 -24.43 14.10 10.27
CA PRO A 29 -24.24 12.77 10.82
C PRO A 29 -25.13 12.52 12.05
N LEU A 30 -25.59 11.29 12.20
CA LEU A 30 -26.08 10.71 13.44
C LEU A 30 -25.08 10.96 14.57
N THR A 31 -25.58 11.52 15.67
CA THR A 31 -24.79 11.83 16.85
C THR A 31 -25.35 11.16 18.10
N PRO A 32 -24.52 10.43 18.88
CA PRO A 32 -23.12 10.09 18.63
C PRO A 32 -22.93 8.91 17.64
N PRO A 33 -21.89 8.92 16.77
CA PRO A 33 -21.51 7.74 15.99
C PRO A 33 -21.08 6.58 16.88
N TRP A 34 -21.87 5.51 16.89
CA TRP A 34 -21.68 4.41 17.84
C TRP A 34 -20.38 3.63 17.63
N HIS A 35 -19.85 3.63 16.39
CA HIS A 35 -18.59 2.97 16.10
C HIS A 35 -17.41 3.66 16.77
N LEU A 36 -17.45 5.00 16.86
CA LEU A 36 -16.42 5.77 17.56
C LEU A 36 -16.54 5.62 19.08
N ASP A 37 -17.77 5.62 19.59
CA ASP A 37 -18.10 5.32 20.99
C ASP A 37 -17.54 3.94 21.37
N ARG A 38 -17.76 2.94 20.52
CA ARG A 38 -17.30 1.59 20.82
C ARG A 38 -15.79 1.46 20.93
N ILE A 39 -15.02 2.10 20.06
CA ILE A 39 -13.56 1.85 19.93
C ILE A 39 -12.70 2.66 20.91
N ASN A 40 -13.28 3.61 21.67
CA ASN A 40 -12.53 4.35 22.69
C ASN A 40 -12.75 3.81 24.12
N GLN A 41 -13.55 2.75 24.27
CA GLN A 41 -13.82 2.06 25.53
C GLN A 41 -13.58 0.55 25.42
N ARG A 42 -13.33 -0.10 26.56
CA ARG A 42 -13.04 -1.55 26.57
C ARG A 42 -14.29 -2.42 26.68
N THR A 43 -15.30 -1.99 27.43
CA THR A 43 -16.46 -2.81 27.75
C THR A 43 -17.76 -2.05 27.47
N LEU A 44 -18.80 -2.76 27.06
CA LEU A 44 -20.18 -2.24 27.05
C LEU A 44 -20.70 -1.96 28.47
N PRO A 45 -21.78 -1.15 28.64
CA PRO A 45 -22.56 -0.46 27.61
C PRO A 45 -21.81 0.73 27.00
N LEU A 46 -22.22 1.15 25.79
CA LEU A 46 -21.80 2.42 25.18
C LEU A 46 -22.16 3.60 26.09
N ASP A 47 -21.29 4.61 26.15
CA ASP A 47 -21.43 5.74 27.07
C ASP A 47 -21.73 7.09 26.37
N ASN A 48 -21.93 7.06 25.05
CA ASN A 48 -22.12 8.22 24.17
C ASN A 48 -20.90 9.14 24.03
N ASN A 49 -19.70 8.70 24.44
CA ASN A 49 -18.46 9.43 24.24
C ASN A 49 -17.78 8.99 22.95
N THR A 50 -17.64 9.89 21.96
CA THR A 50 -16.98 9.58 20.68
C THR A 50 -15.58 10.19 20.55
N ASP A 51 -14.94 10.51 21.68
CA ASP A 51 -13.58 11.01 21.70
C ASP A 51 -12.60 10.01 21.07
N ARG A 52 -11.69 10.52 20.24
CA ARG A 52 -10.67 9.76 19.51
C ARG A 52 -9.28 9.98 20.12
N GLY A 53 -9.22 10.69 21.23
CA GLY A 53 -8.00 11.09 21.91
C GLY A 53 -7.27 12.23 21.18
N VAL A 54 -6.01 12.44 21.56
CA VAL A 54 -5.19 13.58 21.11
C VAL A 54 -4.53 13.38 19.75
N LEU A 55 -4.55 12.15 19.21
CA LEU A 55 -3.88 11.81 17.96
C LEU A 55 -4.82 12.04 16.78
N SER A 56 -4.38 12.82 15.80
CA SER A 56 -5.19 13.17 14.63
C SER A 56 -4.77 12.44 13.34
N GLY A 57 -3.62 11.76 13.34
CA GLY A 57 -3.04 11.17 12.13
C GLY A 57 -2.46 12.18 11.14
N ALA A 58 -2.19 13.41 11.59
CA ALA A 58 -1.62 14.47 10.77
C ALA A 58 -0.34 14.03 10.04
N GLY A 59 -0.27 14.36 8.75
CA GLY A 59 0.89 14.06 7.91
C GLY A 59 0.95 12.62 7.39
N ILE A 60 -0.03 11.76 7.66
CA ILE A 60 -0.14 10.41 7.11
C ILE A 60 -1.03 10.39 5.87
N ASP A 61 -0.64 9.59 4.88
CA ASP A 61 -1.44 9.30 3.69
C ASP A 61 -2.09 7.93 3.83
N ILE A 62 -3.39 7.89 3.58
CA ILE A 62 -4.19 6.67 3.47
C ILE A 62 -4.66 6.57 2.01
N TYR A 63 -4.13 5.58 1.30
CA TYR A 63 -4.58 5.20 -0.03
C TYR A 63 -5.83 4.32 0.13
N VAL A 64 -6.98 4.82 -0.32
CA VAL A 64 -8.24 4.07 -0.29
C VAL A 64 -8.43 3.45 -1.67
N VAL A 65 -8.24 2.13 -1.76
CA VAL A 65 -8.32 1.34 -2.99
C VAL A 65 -9.75 0.79 -3.12
N ASP A 66 -10.59 1.49 -3.87
CA ASP A 66 -12.05 1.35 -3.78
C ASP A 66 -12.78 1.91 -5.04
N THR A 67 -14.05 2.34 -4.94
CA THR A 67 -14.88 2.90 -6.03
C THR A 67 -14.55 4.36 -6.38
N GLY A 68 -13.68 5.01 -5.60
CA GLY A 68 -13.31 6.42 -5.75
C GLY A 68 -13.56 7.22 -4.47
N LEU A 69 -13.61 8.55 -4.59
CA LEU A 69 -13.92 9.45 -3.48
C LEU A 69 -14.68 10.68 -3.96
N ARG A 70 -15.70 11.13 -3.23
CA ARG A 70 -16.23 12.49 -3.34
C ARG A 70 -15.19 13.49 -2.83
N LEU A 71 -14.32 13.95 -3.73
CA LEU A 71 -13.09 14.70 -3.39
C LEU A 71 -13.34 16.04 -2.68
N ASP A 72 -14.49 16.67 -2.90
CA ASP A 72 -14.91 17.95 -2.33
C ASP A 72 -15.81 17.78 -1.09
N HIS A 73 -15.95 16.57 -0.54
CA HIS A 73 -16.77 16.35 0.66
C HIS A 73 -16.25 17.15 1.86
N VAL A 74 -17.13 17.89 2.53
CA VAL A 74 -16.80 18.88 3.56
C VAL A 74 -16.02 18.28 4.73
N GLU A 75 -16.38 17.06 5.13
CA GLU A 75 -15.70 16.27 6.16
C GLU A 75 -14.21 16.02 5.90
N LEU A 76 -13.73 16.11 4.65
CA LEU A 76 -12.35 15.88 4.23
C LEU A 76 -11.70 17.12 3.61
N SER A 77 -12.29 18.31 3.79
CA SER A 77 -11.84 19.56 3.16
C SER A 77 -10.33 19.79 3.30
N GLY A 78 -9.64 19.95 2.16
CA GLY A 78 -8.20 20.18 2.09
C GLY A 78 -7.33 18.96 2.40
N ARG A 79 -7.93 17.78 2.59
CA ARG A 79 -7.27 16.53 2.96
C ARG A 79 -7.55 15.39 1.96
N THR A 80 -7.90 15.72 0.72
CA THR A 80 -8.11 14.76 -0.37
C THR A 80 -7.12 14.99 -1.50
N LEU A 81 -6.71 13.91 -2.17
CA LEU A 81 -5.99 13.95 -3.45
C LEU A 81 -6.58 12.88 -4.38
N ALA A 82 -6.81 13.26 -5.64
CA ALA A 82 -7.08 12.28 -6.69
C ALA A 82 -5.79 11.48 -6.98
N GLY A 83 -5.88 10.16 -6.91
CA GLY A 83 -4.80 9.25 -7.27
C GLY A 83 -4.92 8.78 -8.71
N ILE A 84 -5.29 7.51 -8.90
CA ILE A 84 -5.48 6.88 -10.21
C ILE A 84 -6.94 6.43 -10.37
N ASP A 85 -7.41 6.48 -11.61
CA ASP A 85 -8.69 5.93 -12.06
C ASP A 85 -8.42 4.80 -13.06
N VAL A 86 -8.54 3.56 -12.58
CA VAL A 86 -8.14 2.37 -13.34
C VAL A 86 -9.18 1.87 -14.33
N PRO A 87 -10.49 1.79 -13.98
CA PRO A 87 -11.52 1.33 -14.91
C PRO A 87 -11.51 2.08 -16.25
N THR A 88 -10.93 3.27 -16.26
CA THR A 88 -10.91 4.20 -17.39
C THR A 88 -9.57 4.22 -18.14
N LEU A 89 -8.58 3.38 -17.80
CA LEU A 89 -7.25 3.37 -18.47
C LEU A 89 -7.31 2.98 -19.96
N ARG A 90 -8.49 2.65 -20.50
CA ARG A 90 -8.70 2.28 -21.90
C ARG A 90 -9.66 3.23 -22.68
N GLU A 91 -10.35 4.18 -22.02
CA GLU A 91 -11.29 5.15 -22.64
C GLU A 91 -11.30 6.52 -21.92
N THR A 92 -12.31 7.39 -22.17
CA THR A 92 -12.58 8.58 -21.34
C THR A 92 -13.05 8.16 -19.94
N SER A 93 -12.71 8.93 -18.91
CA SER A 93 -13.19 8.61 -17.55
C SER A 93 -14.71 8.65 -17.47
N GLU A 94 -15.30 7.65 -16.80
CA GLU A 94 -16.74 7.58 -16.51
C GLU A 94 -17.17 8.60 -15.45
N VAL A 95 -16.19 9.22 -14.77
CA VAL A 95 -16.39 10.16 -13.68
C VAL A 95 -15.58 11.44 -13.92
N ASP A 96 -16.09 12.57 -13.43
CA ASP A 96 -15.42 13.87 -13.51
C ASP A 96 -15.53 14.58 -12.16
N PRO A 97 -14.40 14.93 -11.50
CA PRO A 97 -13.01 14.65 -11.91
C PRO A 97 -12.64 13.16 -11.85
N PRO A 98 -11.57 12.71 -12.53
CA PRO A 98 -11.07 11.34 -12.43
C PRO A 98 -10.82 10.91 -10.98
N ALA A 99 -11.09 9.62 -10.69
CA ALA A 99 -11.08 9.03 -9.35
C ALA A 99 -12.17 9.55 -8.40
N SER A 100 -13.19 10.23 -8.92
CA SER A 100 -14.43 10.51 -8.17
C SER A 100 -15.24 9.24 -7.95
N ASP A 101 -16.02 9.24 -6.87
CA ASP A 101 -16.90 8.13 -6.52
C ASP A 101 -18.26 8.27 -7.23
N CYS A 102 -18.72 7.17 -7.83
CA CYS A 102 -20.04 7.06 -8.45
C CYS A 102 -20.88 5.91 -7.86
N ASP A 103 -20.34 5.16 -6.90
CA ASP A 103 -21.04 4.10 -6.15
C ASP A 103 -21.44 4.58 -4.74
N GLY A 104 -20.48 5.12 -3.98
CA GLY A 104 -20.67 5.64 -2.63
C GLY A 104 -19.77 4.95 -1.59
N HIS A 105 -19.42 3.69 -1.82
CA HIS A 105 -18.66 2.87 -0.88
C HIS A 105 -17.27 3.46 -0.58
N GLY A 106 -16.49 3.86 -1.59
CA GLY A 106 -15.16 4.45 -1.39
C GLY A 106 -15.19 5.76 -0.60
N THR A 107 -16.23 6.58 -0.79
CA THR A 107 -16.46 7.79 0.01
C THR A 107 -16.81 7.45 1.46
N HIS A 108 -17.67 6.46 1.67
CA HIS A 108 -18.06 5.96 2.99
C HIS A 108 -16.85 5.42 3.78
N VAL A 109 -16.06 4.56 3.15
CA VAL A 109 -14.80 4.00 3.68
C VAL A 109 -13.80 5.11 4.02
N SER A 110 -13.62 6.09 3.14
CA SER A 110 -12.73 7.23 3.36
C SER A 110 -13.16 8.08 4.57
N GLY A 111 -14.47 8.24 4.73
CA GLY A 111 -15.08 8.91 5.86
C GLY A 111 -14.80 8.24 7.20
N LEU A 112 -14.90 6.92 7.27
CA LEU A 112 -14.59 6.16 8.50
C LEU A 112 -13.10 6.21 8.86
N ALA A 113 -12.24 6.27 7.86
CA ALA A 113 -10.81 6.41 8.08
C ALA A 113 -10.43 7.82 8.60
N ALA A 114 -10.94 8.88 7.98
CA ALA A 114 -10.41 10.24 8.19
C ALA A 114 -11.43 11.40 8.17
N GLY A 115 -12.74 11.12 8.15
CA GLY A 115 -13.80 12.12 8.32
C GLY A 115 -13.63 12.92 9.62
N THR A 116 -13.99 14.20 9.60
CA THR A 116 -13.79 15.10 10.74
C THR A 116 -14.69 14.74 11.93
N SER A 117 -15.91 14.29 11.63
CA SER A 117 -16.97 14.00 12.59
C SER A 117 -17.13 12.50 12.83
N VAL A 118 -17.01 11.69 11.77
CA VAL A 118 -17.29 10.24 11.79
C VAL A 118 -16.04 9.36 11.66
N GLY A 119 -14.88 9.94 11.35
CA GLY A 119 -13.64 9.20 11.10
C GLY A 119 -12.70 9.12 12.30
N VAL A 120 -11.74 8.18 12.25
CA VAL A 120 -10.76 7.97 13.32
C VAL A 120 -9.59 8.96 13.25
N ALA A 121 -8.96 9.14 12.07
CA ALA A 121 -7.79 10.00 11.88
C ALA A 121 -8.16 11.34 11.23
N THR A 122 -8.69 12.26 12.02
CA THR A 122 -9.31 13.52 11.57
C THR A 122 -8.38 14.50 10.83
N ALA A 123 -7.06 14.28 10.83
CA ALA A 123 -6.08 15.10 10.09
C ALA A 123 -5.24 14.29 9.09
N ALA A 124 -5.53 13.00 8.89
CA ALA A 124 -4.92 12.22 7.82
C ALA A 124 -5.42 12.70 6.45
N ARG A 125 -4.62 12.46 5.41
CA ARG A 125 -4.98 12.75 4.01
C ARG A 125 -5.39 11.47 3.31
N ILE A 126 -6.50 11.54 2.57
CA ILE A 126 -7.00 10.45 1.75
C ILE A 126 -6.50 10.62 0.31
N ILE A 127 -5.99 9.55 -0.27
CA ILE A 127 -5.65 9.46 -1.69
C ILE A 127 -6.61 8.46 -2.34
N SER A 128 -7.44 8.95 -3.27
CA SER A 128 -8.43 8.12 -3.97
C SER A 128 -7.76 7.23 -5.03
N VAL A 129 -7.90 5.91 -4.89
CA VAL A 129 -7.40 4.92 -5.85
C VAL A 129 -8.61 4.13 -6.36
N ARG A 130 -9.21 4.61 -7.45
CA ARG A 130 -10.42 4.01 -8.03
C ARG A 130 -10.08 2.77 -8.85
N VAL A 131 -10.57 1.63 -8.41
CA VAL A 131 -10.40 0.30 -9.05
C VAL A 131 -11.71 -0.42 -9.31
N LEU A 132 -12.80 0.06 -8.72
CA LEU A 132 -14.15 -0.45 -8.91
C LEU A 132 -15.00 0.57 -9.68
N ASP A 133 -15.91 0.09 -10.50
CA ASP A 133 -16.83 0.88 -11.30
C ASP A 133 -18.01 1.42 -10.46
N CYS A 134 -18.99 2.04 -11.12
CA CYS A 134 -20.16 2.62 -10.44
C CYS A 134 -21.16 1.60 -9.88
N ASN A 135 -20.95 0.31 -10.13
CA ASN A 135 -21.72 -0.79 -9.54
C ASN A 135 -20.92 -1.51 -8.43
N GLY A 136 -19.69 -1.08 -8.13
CA GLY A 136 -18.82 -1.74 -7.18
C GLY A 136 -18.06 -2.93 -7.74
N ASP A 137 -18.02 -3.08 -9.07
CA ASP A 137 -17.34 -4.19 -9.75
C ASP A 137 -15.99 -3.75 -10.32
N GLY A 138 -14.97 -4.61 -10.27
CA GLY A 138 -13.66 -4.35 -10.85
C GLY A 138 -13.00 -5.62 -11.37
N GLU A 139 -11.95 -5.48 -12.17
CA GLU A 139 -11.18 -6.63 -12.69
C GLU A 139 -9.90 -6.83 -11.87
N VAL A 140 -9.47 -8.08 -11.65
CA VAL A 140 -8.25 -8.39 -10.89
C VAL A 140 -7.00 -7.69 -11.46
N ASP A 141 -6.87 -7.59 -12.79
CA ASP A 141 -5.73 -6.93 -13.43
C ASP A 141 -5.73 -5.41 -13.18
N GLN A 142 -6.91 -4.80 -13.08
CA GLN A 142 -7.10 -3.39 -12.72
C GLN A 142 -6.68 -3.11 -11.28
N VAL A 143 -7.11 -3.95 -10.33
CA VAL A 143 -6.66 -3.86 -8.93
C VAL A 143 -5.14 -3.98 -8.86
N VAL A 144 -4.56 -4.97 -9.54
CA VAL A 144 -3.10 -5.16 -9.59
C VAL A 144 -2.36 -3.93 -10.15
N GLU A 145 -2.89 -3.27 -11.18
CA GLU A 145 -2.28 -2.05 -11.74
C GLU A 145 -2.37 -0.87 -10.77
N ALA A 146 -3.48 -0.72 -10.05
CA ALA A 146 -3.60 0.28 -8.98
C ALA A 146 -2.64 0.03 -7.82
N LEU A 147 -2.50 -1.20 -7.34
CA LEU A 147 -1.55 -1.51 -6.26
C LEU A 147 -0.10 -1.23 -6.68
N LYS A 148 0.24 -1.53 -7.94
CA LYS A 148 1.51 -1.10 -8.55
C LYS A 148 1.65 0.42 -8.57
N TRP A 149 0.60 1.15 -8.91
CA TRP A 149 0.59 2.60 -8.87
C TRP A 149 0.83 3.15 -7.45
N VAL A 150 0.19 2.58 -6.42
CA VAL A 150 0.39 2.98 -5.02
C VAL A 150 1.84 2.77 -4.60
N ARG A 151 2.40 1.58 -4.86
CA ARG A 151 3.82 1.26 -4.64
C ARG A 151 4.75 2.27 -5.30
N ALA A 152 4.43 2.69 -6.52
CA ALA A 152 5.23 3.66 -7.22
C ALA A 152 5.13 5.10 -6.69
N HIS A 153 4.00 5.49 -6.09
CA HIS A 153 3.75 6.88 -5.69
C HIS A 153 3.90 7.14 -4.20
N HIS A 154 3.91 6.10 -3.36
CA HIS A 154 4.22 6.27 -1.94
C HIS A 154 5.68 6.74 -1.77
N ARG A 155 5.91 7.57 -0.74
CA ARG A 155 7.21 8.17 -0.47
C ARG A 155 7.91 7.40 0.64
N GLY A 156 9.07 6.81 0.34
CA GLY A 156 9.91 6.17 1.35
C GLY A 156 10.29 7.10 2.51
N GLY A 157 10.48 6.53 3.69
CA GLY A 157 10.86 7.24 4.92
C GLY A 157 9.69 7.84 5.71
N ARG A 158 8.46 7.79 5.18
CA ARG A 158 7.22 8.08 5.92
C ARG A 158 6.24 6.94 5.69
N LEU A 159 5.67 6.44 6.77
CA LEU A 159 4.69 5.35 6.71
C LEU A 159 3.46 5.82 5.91
N ALA A 160 3.04 4.97 4.97
CA ALA A 160 1.80 5.10 4.24
C ALA A 160 0.89 3.91 4.58
N ILE A 161 -0.41 4.10 4.39
CA ILE A 161 -1.42 3.09 4.67
C ILE A 161 -2.20 2.84 3.39
N ALA A 162 -2.53 1.58 3.10
CA ALA A 162 -3.49 1.25 2.06
C ALA A 162 -4.66 0.48 2.68
N ASN A 163 -5.88 0.99 2.49
CA ASN A 163 -7.09 0.28 2.88
C ASN A 163 -7.72 -0.34 1.64
N LEU A 164 -7.91 -1.66 1.67
CA LEU A 164 -8.55 -2.44 0.62
C LEU A 164 -9.84 -3.02 1.20
N SER A 165 -10.94 -2.28 1.10
CA SER A 165 -12.29 -2.73 1.50
C SER A 165 -12.96 -3.48 0.34
N LEU A 166 -12.24 -4.44 -0.24
CA LEU A 166 -12.64 -5.25 -1.39
C LEU A 166 -12.10 -6.68 -1.24
N GLY A 167 -12.63 -7.61 -2.04
CA GLY A 167 -12.14 -8.98 -2.04
C GLY A 167 -12.46 -9.75 -3.31
N VAL A 168 -11.75 -10.88 -3.48
CA VAL A 168 -12.04 -11.94 -4.44
C VAL A 168 -11.86 -13.29 -3.75
N ASP A 169 -12.54 -14.31 -4.27
CA ASP A 169 -12.29 -15.69 -3.86
C ASP A 169 -10.84 -16.10 -4.23
N LEU A 170 -10.22 -16.96 -3.42
CA LEU A 170 -8.83 -17.38 -3.64
C LEU A 170 -8.60 -18.10 -4.99
N GLY A 171 -9.62 -18.80 -5.50
CA GLY A 171 -9.57 -19.52 -6.78
C GLY A 171 -9.59 -18.62 -8.02
N ASP A 172 -9.84 -17.33 -7.82
CA ASP A 172 -10.20 -16.34 -8.84
C ASP A 172 -9.02 -15.40 -9.13
N ASP A 173 -7.85 -15.96 -9.48
CA ASP A 173 -6.61 -15.20 -9.78
C ASP A 173 -6.12 -14.25 -8.66
N GLY A 174 -6.64 -14.37 -7.44
CA GLY A 174 -6.25 -13.58 -6.27
C GLY A 174 -4.75 -13.66 -5.92
N THR A 175 -4.03 -14.67 -6.42
CA THR A 175 -2.57 -14.77 -6.25
C THR A 175 -1.85 -13.49 -6.69
N ALA A 176 -2.27 -12.85 -7.78
CA ALA A 176 -1.64 -11.61 -8.25
C ALA A 176 -1.87 -10.43 -7.30
N ILE A 177 -3.06 -10.31 -6.72
CA ILE A 177 -3.39 -9.29 -5.70
C ILE A 177 -2.57 -9.55 -4.44
N LYS A 178 -2.55 -10.80 -3.95
CA LYS A 178 -1.75 -11.21 -2.79
C LYS A 178 -0.27 -10.86 -2.96
N GLU A 179 0.32 -11.15 -4.11
CA GLU A 179 1.70 -10.78 -4.42
C GLU A 179 1.94 -9.27 -4.38
N GLN A 180 1.00 -8.45 -4.88
CA GLN A 180 1.12 -7.00 -4.80
C GLN A 180 0.96 -6.46 -3.38
N VAL A 181 0.05 -7.02 -2.58
CA VAL A 181 -0.12 -6.65 -1.16
C VAL A 181 1.15 -6.96 -0.37
N GLU A 182 1.70 -8.17 -0.52
CA GLU A 182 3.00 -8.53 0.09
C GLU A 182 4.12 -7.58 -0.35
N ALA A 183 4.13 -7.16 -1.63
CA ALA A 183 5.11 -6.23 -2.14
C ALA A 183 4.92 -4.80 -1.58
N MET A 184 3.69 -4.35 -1.33
CA MET A 184 3.40 -3.08 -0.63
C MET A 184 3.93 -3.10 0.80
N ILE A 185 3.66 -4.17 1.54
CA ILE A 185 4.15 -4.34 2.91
C ILE A 185 5.68 -4.41 2.89
N ASP A 186 6.28 -5.07 1.89
CA ASP A 186 7.72 -5.14 1.72
C ASP A 186 8.39 -3.76 1.53
N GLU A 187 7.65 -2.80 0.98
CA GLU A 187 8.09 -1.42 0.72
C GLU A 187 7.79 -0.44 1.86
N GLY A 188 7.13 -0.91 2.92
CA GLY A 188 6.89 -0.12 4.13
C GLY A 188 5.49 0.51 4.21
N ILE A 189 4.52 -0.02 3.45
CA ILE A 189 3.11 0.37 3.52
C ILE A 189 2.39 -0.57 4.50
N VAL A 190 1.64 -0.02 5.47
CA VAL A 190 0.70 -0.83 6.25
C VAL A 190 -0.54 -1.08 5.41
N VAL A 191 -0.99 -2.33 5.31
CA VAL A 191 -2.19 -2.69 4.55
C VAL A 191 -3.27 -3.18 5.49
N THR A 192 -4.44 -2.56 5.45
CA THR A 192 -5.67 -3.00 6.13
C THR A 192 -6.64 -3.56 5.11
N VAL A 193 -7.24 -4.70 5.42
CA VAL A 193 -8.12 -5.42 4.49
C VAL A 193 -9.39 -5.88 5.18
N ALA A 194 -10.50 -5.83 4.45
CA ALA A 194 -11.75 -6.43 4.88
C ALA A 194 -11.64 -7.98 4.90
N ALA A 195 -12.19 -8.63 5.92
CA ALA A 195 -12.22 -10.10 5.98
C ALA A 195 -13.16 -10.76 4.95
N GLY A 196 -14.14 -10.00 4.44
CA GLY A 196 -15.18 -10.46 3.52
C GLY A 196 -16.54 -10.67 4.19
N ASN A 197 -17.62 -10.59 3.40
CA ASN A 197 -19.00 -10.56 3.89
C ASN A 197 -19.81 -11.84 3.57
N GLY A 198 -19.17 -13.00 3.65
CA GLY A 198 -19.85 -14.28 3.62
C GLY A 198 -20.24 -14.79 2.23
N ASP A 199 -20.87 -15.96 2.22
CA ASP A 199 -21.33 -16.64 1.01
C ASP A 199 -22.53 -15.91 0.35
N SER A 200 -23.01 -16.42 -0.79
CA SER A 200 -24.19 -15.88 -1.48
C SER A 200 -25.49 -15.91 -0.65
N SER A 201 -25.50 -16.59 0.51
CA SER A 201 -26.60 -16.59 1.48
C SER A 201 -26.38 -15.58 2.62
N GLY A 202 -25.31 -14.78 2.56
CA GLY A 202 -24.96 -13.78 3.57
C GLY A 202 -24.43 -14.38 4.87
N ARG A 203 -23.83 -15.57 4.82
CA ARG A 203 -23.24 -16.23 6.00
C ARG A 203 -21.72 -16.19 5.91
N GLY A 204 -21.08 -15.69 6.96
CA GLY A 204 -19.62 -15.71 7.05
C GLY A 204 -19.02 -17.09 6.83
N PHE A 205 -17.83 -17.13 6.24
CA PHE A 205 -17.00 -18.32 6.10
C PHE A 205 -15.54 -18.01 6.43
N ASP A 206 -14.63 -18.96 6.17
CA ASP A 206 -13.21 -18.79 6.47
C ASP A 206 -12.56 -17.68 5.62
N ALA A 207 -12.10 -16.60 6.28
CA ALA A 207 -11.42 -15.48 5.65
C ALA A 207 -10.12 -15.88 4.93
N CYS A 208 -9.54 -17.05 5.25
CA CYS A 208 -8.37 -17.57 4.56
C CYS A 208 -8.64 -17.95 3.09
N GLU A 209 -9.92 -18.13 2.72
CA GLU A 209 -10.36 -18.40 1.36
C GLU A 209 -10.61 -17.11 0.53
N ILE A 210 -10.42 -15.93 1.13
CA ILE A 210 -10.57 -14.62 0.47
C ILE A 210 -9.22 -13.93 0.31
N VAL A 211 -9.01 -13.27 -0.82
CA VAL A 211 -7.88 -12.39 -1.07
C VAL A 211 -8.37 -10.94 -1.16
N PRO A 212 -7.69 -9.95 -0.54
CA PRO A 212 -6.43 -10.06 0.23
C PRO A 212 -6.58 -10.44 1.70
N GLY A 213 -7.76 -10.86 2.16
CA GLY A 213 -8.02 -11.27 3.56
C GLY A 213 -7.08 -12.35 4.11
N ASN A 214 -6.49 -13.18 3.23
CA ASN A 214 -5.55 -14.24 3.60
C ASN A 214 -4.06 -13.85 3.56
N VAL A 215 -3.74 -12.56 3.47
CA VAL A 215 -2.36 -12.07 3.56
C VAL A 215 -1.98 -11.89 5.02
N GLU A 216 -1.22 -12.84 5.57
CA GLU A 216 -0.83 -12.91 6.99
C GLU A 216 -0.17 -11.63 7.54
N ARG A 217 0.49 -10.85 6.69
CA ARG A 217 1.18 -9.61 7.09
C ARG A 217 0.31 -8.35 6.97
N ALA A 218 -0.87 -8.45 6.36
CA ALA A 218 -1.87 -7.39 6.39
C ALA A 218 -2.61 -7.40 7.73
N LEU A 219 -3.36 -6.35 8.03
CA LEU A 219 -4.31 -6.34 9.14
C LEU A 219 -5.70 -6.67 8.58
N THR A 220 -6.11 -7.92 8.74
CA THR A 220 -7.42 -8.41 8.27
C THR A 220 -8.49 -8.20 9.34
N VAL A 221 -9.56 -7.51 8.97
CA VAL A 221 -10.53 -6.96 9.91
C VAL A 221 -11.92 -7.59 9.74
N GLY A 222 -12.40 -8.26 10.80
CA GLY A 222 -13.77 -8.75 10.91
C GLY A 222 -14.75 -7.68 11.41
N ALA A 223 -16.04 -7.87 11.14
CA ALA A 223 -17.10 -6.92 11.49
C ALA A 223 -17.87 -7.36 12.74
N THR A 224 -18.13 -6.41 13.63
CA THR A 224 -18.96 -6.59 14.82
C THR A 224 -20.21 -5.73 14.78
N THR A 225 -21.24 -6.23 15.47
CA THR A 225 -22.47 -5.50 15.76
C THR A 225 -22.26 -4.59 16.97
N VAL A 226 -23.22 -3.70 17.22
CA VAL A 226 -23.24 -2.85 18.43
C VAL A 226 -23.25 -3.63 19.76
N GLY A 227 -23.62 -4.92 19.72
CA GLY A 227 -23.70 -5.80 20.88
C GLY A 227 -22.47 -6.66 21.13
N ASP A 228 -21.31 -6.34 20.54
CA ASP A 228 -20.08 -7.14 20.63
C ASP A 228 -20.26 -8.59 20.17
N ALA A 229 -21.07 -8.81 19.13
CA ALA A 229 -21.14 -10.09 18.42
C ALA A 229 -20.54 -9.94 17.02
N PRO A 230 -19.95 -10.99 16.42
CA PRO A 230 -19.63 -10.96 15.01
C PRO A 230 -20.90 -10.72 14.21
N ALA A 231 -20.86 -9.83 13.22
CA ALA A 231 -21.97 -9.68 12.29
C ALA A 231 -22.14 -11.00 11.51
N THR A 232 -23.38 -11.43 11.26
CA THR A 232 -23.67 -12.76 10.66
C THR A 232 -22.98 -12.98 9.32
N TYR A 233 -22.77 -11.90 8.55
CA TYR A 233 -22.09 -11.94 7.26
C TYR A 233 -20.56 -11.96 7.39
N SER A 234 -19.98 -11.57 8.54
CA SER A 234 -18.54 -11.41 8.65
C SER A 234 -17.84 -12.75 8.48
N ASN A 235 -16.88 -12.80 7.57
CA ASN A 235 -15.92 -13.89 7.54
C ASN A 235 -15.12 -13.93 8.86
N TYR A 236 -14.62 -15.12 9.17
CA TYR A 236 -13.98 -15.46 10.44
C TYR A 236 -12.78 -16.38 10.21
N GLY A 237 -12.11 -16.80 11.27
CA GLY A 237 -11.05 -17.80 11.21
C GLY A 237 -9.67 -17.23 11.55
N SER A 238 -8.64 -18.03 11.32
CA SER A 238 -7.27 -17.73 11.72
C SER A 238 -6.63 -16.59 10.94
N CYS A 239 -7.18 -16.25 9.77
CA CYS A 239 -6.72 -15.10 8.98
C CYS A 239 -7.32 -13.77 9.44
N VAL A 240 -8.24 -13.75 10.41
CA VAL A 240 -8.76 -12.50 11.00
C VAL A 240 -7.90 -12.11 12.21
N ASP A 241 -7.25 -10.96 12.12
CA ASP A 241 -6.33 -10.48 13.16
C ASP A 241 -7.06 -9.82 14.33
N LEU A 242 -8.09 -9.04 14.00
CA LEU A 242 -8.91 -8.27 14.92
C LEU A 242 -10.30 -7.96 14.33
N TRP A 243 -11.17 -7.45 15.20
CA TRP A 243 -12.55 -7.09 14.90
C TRP A 243 -12.76 -5.60 15.16
N ALA A 244 -13.60 -4.96 14.35
CA ALA A 244 -14.02 -3.57 14.58
C ALA A 244 -15.52 -3.41 14.27
N PRO A 245 -16.14 -2.30 14.69
CA PRO A 245 -17.52 -1.97 14.33
C PRO A 245 -17.74 -2.03 12.81
N GLY A 246 -18.58 -2.94 12.36
CA GLY A 246 -19.00 -3.06 10.94
C GLY A 246 -20.51 -3.01 10.76
N GLY A 247 -21.27 -3.07 11.86
CA GLY A 247 -22.73 -2.91 11.87
C GLY A 247 -23.50 -4.14 11.39
N ASP A 248 -24.81 -4.07 11.54
CA ASP A 248 -25.75 -5.06 11.05
C ASP A 248 -27.09 -4.39 10.70
N ARG A 249 -28.10 -5.20 10.37
CA ARG A 249 -29.44 -4.70 10.05
C ARG A 249 -30.13 -3.99 11.22
N ALA A 250 -29.68 -4.20 12.47
CA ALA A 250 -30.23 -3.51 13.63
C ALA A 250 -29.56 -2.15 13.85
N LYS A 251 -28.25 -2.05 13.60
CA LYS A 251 -27.52 -0.78 13.68
C LYS A 251 -26.38 -0.74 12.65
N ALA A 252 -26.61 -0.02 11.56
CA ALA A 252 -25.63 0.23 10.51
C ALA A 252 -24.57 1.26 10.93
N ILE A 253 -23.54 1.43 10.11
CA ILE A 253 -22.48 2.43 10.28
C ILE A 253 -22.78 3.61 9.36
N GLU A 254 -22.81 4.81 9.92
CA GLU A 254 -22.95 6.02 9.12
C GLU A 254 -21.59 6.62 8.77
N SER A 255 -21.45 7.10 7.54
CA SER A 255 -20.29 7.84 7.07
C SER A 255 -20.66 8.73 5.88
N LEU A 256 -19.67 9.41 5.31
CA LEU A 256 -19.78 10.27 4.13
C LEU A 256 -20.40 9.51 2.94
N TRP A 257 -21.10 10.23 2.07
CA TRP A 257 -21.68 9.69 0.85
C TRP A 257 -21.30 10.52 -0.38
N LYS A 258 -21.56 9.98 -1.57
CA LYS A 258 -21.06 10.57 -2.83
C LYS A 258 -21.95 11.66 -3.45
N ASP A 259 -23.22 11.73 -3.08
CA ASP A 259 -24.24 12.43 -3.87
C ASP A 259 -24.07 13.95 -3.82
N THR A 260 -23.85 14.52 -2.63
CA THR A 260 -23.43 15.92 -2.45
C THR A 260 -22.12 16.03 -1.66
N ALA A 261 -21.67 17.26 -1.43
CA ALA A 261 -20.44 17.52 -0.66
C ALA A 261 -20.66 17.38 0.85
N ASP A 262 -21.88 17.24 1.34
CA ASP A 262 -22.23 17.18 2.77
C ASP A 262 -23.19 16.05 3.13
N ASP A 263 -23.38 15.09 2.21
CA ASP A 263 -24.27 13.95 2.39
C ASP A 263 -23.64 12.81 3.19
N TYR A 264 -24.47 12.12 3.97
CA TYR A 264 -24.11 10.92 4.72
C TYR A 264 -24.95 9.73 4.28
N GLY A 265 -24.41 8.52 4.43
CA GLY A 265 -25.04 7.25 4.10
C GLY A 265 -24.76 6.19 5.14
N LEU A 266 -25.67 5.20 5.23
CA LEU A 266 -25.55 4.06 6.11
C LEU A 266 -25.15 2.82 5.32
N ASP A 267 -24.18 2.08 5.85
CA ASP A 267 -23.73 0.81 5.28
C ASP A 267 -23.33 -0.20 6.37
N ILE A 268 -23.21 -1.47 5.99
CA ILE A 268 -22.76 -2.56 6.85
C ILE A 268 -21.72 -3.40 6.12
N GLY A 269 -20.65 -3.78 6.81
CA GLY A 269 -19.66 -4.65 6.22
C GLY A 269 -18.35 -4.73 6.99
N THR A 270 -17.56 -5.76 6.68
CA THR A 270 -16.13 -5.77 6.99
C THR A 270 -15.40 -4.61 6.29
N SER A 271 -15.95 -4.12 5.17
CA SER A 271 -15.55 -2.89 4.51
C SER A 271 -15.66 -1.64 5.37
N MET A 272 -16.60 -1.58 6.31
CA MET A 272 -16.75 -0.46 7.27
C MET A 272 -15.85 -0.65 8.49
N ALA A 273 -15.56 -1.90 8.87
CA ALA A 273 -14.67 -2.22 9.97
C ALA A 273 -13.20 -1.92 9.64
N SER A 274 -12.73 -2.31 8.45
CA SER A 274 -11.35 -2.11 7.98
C SER A 274 -10.82 -0.66 8.07
N PRO A 275 -11.53 0.38 7.59
CA PRO A 275 -11.03 1.75 7.61
C PRO A 275 -10.89 2.33 9.02
N LEU A 276 -11.60 1.81 10.02
CA LEU A 276 -11.38 2.21 11.43
C LEU A 276 -9.99 1.81 11.90
N VAL A 277 -9.53 0.62 11.50
CA VAL A 277 -8.16 0.16 11.77
C VAL A 277 -7.15 1.00 10.98
N ALA A 278 -7.44 1.33 9.72
CA ALA A 278 -6.58 2.20 8.91
C ALA A 278 -6.40 3.59 9.57
N GLY A 279 -7.48 4.16 10.10
CA GLY A 279 -7.42 5.42 10.83
C GLY A 279 -6.62 5.31 12.14
N TYR A 280 -6.75 4.23 12.90
CA TYR A 280 -5.93 4.05 14.10
C TYR A 280 -4.43 3.88 13.78
N VAL A 281 -4.09 3.14 12.73
CA VAL A 281 -2.71 3.06 12.21
C VAL A 281 -2.20 4.47 11.85
N ALA A 282 -3.03 5.31 11.23
CA ALA A 282 -2.65 6.68 10.90
C ALA A 282 -2.40 7.54 12.14
N GLN A 283 -3.23 7.41 13.19
CA GLN A 283 -3.01 8.08 14.47
C GLN A 283 -1.64 7.72 15.07
N LEU A 284 -1.31 6.43 15.16
CA LEU A 284 -0.03 5.95 15.71
C LEU A 284 1.16 6.39 14.86
N ALA A 285 1.07 6.26 13.53
CA ALA A 285 2.14 6.66 12.62
C ALA A 285 2.39 8.18 12.62
N GLY A 286 1.34 8.98 12.73
CA GLY A 286 1.43 10.45 12.81
C GLY A 286 2.09 10.93 14.11
N GLN A 287 1.92 10.19 15.21
CA GLN A 287 2.55 10.49 16.49
C GLN A 287 4.08 10.34 16.45
N GLN A 288 4.59 9.39 15.65
CA GLN A 288 6.01 9.01 15.62
C GLN A 288 6.54 8.89 14.19
N PRO A 289 6.96 10.01 13.58
CA PRO A 289 7.59 9.99 12.26
C PRO A 289 8.78 9.03 12.20
N GLY A 290 8.78 8.15 11.20
CA GLY A 290 9.84 7.16 11.01
C GLY A 290 9.59 5.81 11.69
N ILE A 291 8.51 5.64 12.46
CA ILE A 291 8.09 4.32 12.98
C ILE A 291 7.87 3.33 11.82
N CYS A 292 8.19 2.06 12.07
CA CYS A 292 8.09 1.02 11.05
C CYS A 292 6.74 0.28 11.11
N PRO A 293 6.20 -0.15 9.95
CA PRO A 293 4.93 -0.87 9.85
C PRO A 293 4.75 -2.02 10.83
N ASP A 294 5.75 -2.91 10.95
CA ASP A 294 5.67 -4.09 11.82
C ASP A 294 5.39 -3.71 13.29
N ALA A 295 6.04 -2.65 13.79
CA ALA A 295 5.83 -2.16 15.15
C ALA A 295 4.44 -1.54 15.34
N VAL A 296 3.90 -0.88 14.32
CA VAL A 296 2.55 -0.31 14.35
C VAL A 296 1.50 -1.43 14.31
N ASN A 297 1.65 -2.41 13.42
CA ASN A 297 0.76 -3.57 13.35
C ASN A 297 0.74 -4.33 14.68
N GLU A 298 1.91 -4.61 15.25
CA GLU A 298 2.01 -5.27 16.56
C GLU A 298 1.32 -4.44 17.67
N ALA A 299 1.51 -3.11 17.68
CA ALA A 299 0.85 -2.24 18.64
C ALA A 299 -0.68 -2.28 18.50
N VAL A 300 -1.21 -2.24 17.27
CA VAL A 300 -2.66 -2.36 17.02
C VAL A 300 -3.21 -3.67 17.60
N ILE A 301 -2.55 -4.79 17.33
CA ILE A 301 -2.98 -6.12 17.79
C ILE A 301 -2.88 -6.28 19.31
N LEU A 302 -1.78 -5.84 19.92
CA LEU A 302 -1.56 -6.01 21.36
C LEU A 302 -2.44 -5.08 22.22
N ARG A 303 -2.85 -3.93 21.69
CA ARG A 303 -3.66 -2.94 22.42
C ARG A 303 -5.16 -3.15 22.29
N ALA A 304 -5.57 -3.93 21.29
CA ALA A 304 -6.95 -4.35 21.09
C ALA A 304 -7.52 -4.96 22.39
N THR A 305 -8.81 -4.72 22.64
CA THR A 305 -9.49 -5.27 23.81
C THR A 305 -9.73 -6.76 23.60
N ALA A 306 -9.11 -7.58 24.44
CA ALA A 306 -9.19 -9.03 24.33
C ALA A 306 -10.49 -9.60 24.95
N GLY A 307 -11.06 -10.62 24.32
CA GLY A 307 -12.08 -11.49 24.94
C GLY A 307 -13.49 -10.90 25.04
N VAL A 308 -13.76 -9.77 24.40
CA VAL A 308 -15.07 -9.08 24.48
C VAL A 308 -16.02 -9.45 23.35
N VAL A 309 -15.52 -9.92 22.20
CA VAL A 309 -16.39 -10.33 21.09
C VAL A 309 -17.00 -11.69 21.43
N THR A 310 -18.31 -11.71 21.62
CA THR A 310 -19.10 -12.88 21.98
C THR A 310 -19.33 -13.80 20.79
N GLY A 311 -19.53 -15.10 21.02
CA GLY A 311 -19.94 -16.04 19.97
C GLY A 311 -18.88 -16.36 18.89
N LEU A 312 -17.64 -15.89 19.03
CA LEU A 312 -16.56 -16.26 18.11
C LEU A 312 -16.19 -17.75 18.21
N GLY A 313 -15.91 -18.36 17.05
CA GLY A 313 -15.34 -19.69 16.97
C GLY A 313 -13.89 -19.73 17.49
N PRO A 314 -13.38 -20.92 17.88
CA PRO A 314 -12.09 -21.06 18.55
C PRO A 314 -10.87 -20.69 17.69
N THR A 315 -11.04 -20.57 16.38
CA THR A 315 -9.97 -20.24 15.43
C THR A 315 -9.77 -18.73 15.23
N SER A 316 -10.75 -17.90 15.62
CA SER A 316 -10.68 -16.44 15.45
C SER A 316 -10.01 -15.77 16.64
N ALA A 317 -9.11 -14.83 16.37
CA ALA A 317 -8.53 -14.01 17.43
C ALA A 317 -9.61 -13.11 18.04
N ASN A 318 -9.85 -13.23 19.35
CA ASN A 318 -10.84 -12.40 20.05
C ASN A 318 -10.20 -11.07 20.50
N ARG A 319 -10.07 -10.15 19.54
CA ARG A 319 -9.43 -8.84 19.70
C ARG A 319 -10.32 -7.77 19.09
N MET A 320 -10.95 -6.93 19.89
CA MET A 320 -11.72 -5.77 19.42
C MET A 320 -10.82 -4.54 19.32
N LEU A 321 -10.91 -3.80 18.21
CA LEU A 321 -10.20 -2.53 18.02
C LEU A 321 -10.38 -1.60 19.22
N PHE A 322 -9.28 -1.00 19.67
CA PHE A 322 -9.27 -0.04 20.77
C PHE A 322 -8.25 1.07 20.48
N LEU A 323 -8.67 2.33 20.60
CA LEU A 323 -7.83 3.50 20.35
C LEU A 323 -6.98 3.83 21.59
N ASP A 324 -5.77 3.27 21.64
CA ASP A 324 -4.80 3.55 22.69
C ASP A 324 -3.73 4.54 22.18
N PRO A 325 -3.69 5.78 22.72
CA PRO A 325 -2.80 6.83 22.23
C PRO A 325 -1.34 6.70 22.71
N ALA A 326 -1.00 5.64 23.45
CA ALA A 326 0.37 5.45 23.93
C ALA A 326 1.38 5.40 22.77
N PRO A 327 2.56 6.02 22.90
CA PRO A 327 3.62 5.87 21.89
C PRO A 327 3.97 4.40 21.63
N VAL A 328 4.17 4.06 20.36
CA VAL A 328 4.70 2.75 19.93
C VAL A 328 6.18 2.66 20.31
N ALA A 329 6.61 1.48 20.77
CA ALA A 329 8.00 1.27 21.13
C ALA A 329 8.90 1.44 19.88
N PRO A 330 10.01 2.19 19.98
CA PRO A 330 10.94 2.32 18.86
C PRO A 330 11.65 0.99 18.62
N GLY A 331 12.09 0.77 17.38
CA GLY A 331 12.70 -0.48 16.95
C GLY A 331 13.87 -0.28 15.99
N PRO A 332 14.53 -1.38 15.57
CA PRO A 332 15.50 -1.33 14.49
C PRO A 332 14.87 -0.82 13.18
N PRO A 333 15.69 -0.33 12.22
CA PRO A 333 15.16 0.19 10.96
C PRO A 333 14.47 -0.88 10.11
N GLY A 334 13.55 -0.43 9.27
CA GLY A 334 12.93 -1.30 8.28
C GLY A 334 13.85 -1.64 7.11
N ARG A 335 13.29 -2.42 6.19
CA ARG A 335 13.95 -2.76 4.93
C ARG A 335 13.92 -1.56 3.99
N ALA A 336 15.03 -1.32 3.28
CA ALA A 336 15.07 -0.33 2.21
C ALA A 336 14.26 -0.79 0.99
N SER A 337 13.51 0.12 0.36
CA SER A 337 12.69 -0.15 -0.82
C SER A 337 13.32 0.43 -2.09
N HIS A 338 12.76 0.08 -3.25
CA HIS A 338 13.19 0.56 -4.56
C HIS A 338 14.70 0.46 -4.78
N VAL A 339 15.30 -0.67 -4.40
CA VAL A 339 16.73 -0.89 -4.57
C VAL A 339 17.04 -1.06 -6.05
N MET A 340 17.96 -0.24 -6.56
CA MET A 340 18.38 -0.28 -7.95
C MET A 340 19.88 -0.55 -8.04
N VAL A 341 20.25 -1.47 -8.93
CA VAL A 341 21.65 -1.84 -9.16
C VAL A 341 21.99 -1.65 -10.63
N THR A 342 22.98 -0.82 -10.91
CA THR A 342 23.48 -0.54 -12.27
C THR A 342 24.99 -0.77 -12.36
N PRO A 343 25.52 -1.41 -13.41
CA PRO A 343 26.96 -1.60 -13.56
C PRO A 343 27.66 -0.36 -14.10
N ASP A 344 28.92 -0.17 -13.72
CA ASP A 344 29.78 0.93 -14.17
C ASP A 344 31.25 0.45 -14.19
N ALA A 345 31.78 0.13 -15.37
CA ALA A 345 33.14 -0.38 -15.55
C ALA A 345 33.45 -1.62 -14.70
N ASN A 346 34.25 -1.48 -13.65
CA ASN A 346 34.60 -2.51 -12.67
C ASN A 346 33.87 -2.30 -11.33
N SER A 347 32.67 -1.72 -11.37
CA SER A 347 31.90 -1.35 -10.19
C SER A 347 30.39 -1.58 -10.38
N LEU A 348 29.68 -1.63 -9.27
CA LEU A 348 28.22 -1.54 -9.22
C LEU A 348 27.86 -0.24 -8.50
N VAL A 349 26.87 0.47 -9.02
CA VAL A 349 26.21 1.56 -8.32
C VAL A 349 24.89 1.03 -7.78
N VAL A 350 24.73 1.12 -6.46
CA VAL A 350 23.56 0.67 -5.72
C VAL A 350 22.88 1.90 -5.14
N SER A 351 21.57 1.99 -5.26
CA SER A 351 20.75 3.05 -4.67
C SER A 351 19.45 2.49 -4.11
N TRP A 352 18.80 3.20 -3.22
CA TRP A 352 17.58 2.76 -2.54
C TRP A 352 16.79 3.95 -2.02
N ASP A 353 15.53 3.73 -1.69
CA ASP A 353 14.74 4.68 -0.92
C ASP A 353 15.03 4.53 0.57
N ARG A 354 14.96 5.65 1.30
CA ARG A 354 15.23 5.65 2.74
C ARG A 354 14.22 4.76 3.47
N PRO A 355 14.66 3.75 4.25
CA PRO A 355 13.75 2.95 5.07
C PRO A 355 13.17 3.77 6.22
N CYS A 356 12.08 3.28 6.83
CA CYS A 356 11.68 3.73 8.17
C CYS A 356 12.86 3.52 9.14
N ASP A 357 13.06 4.46 10.06
CA ASP A 357 14.18 4.43 11.00
C ASP A 357 13.81 3.80 12.34
N GLY A 358 12.56 3.37 12.50
CA GLY A 358 12.05 2.73 13.71
C GLY A 358 11.85 3.73 14.85
N ALA A 359 11.58 4.99 14.52
CA ALA A 359 11.49 6.10 15.47
C ALA A 359 12.80 6.32 16.26
N SER A 360 13.94 5.95 15.66
CA SER A 360 15.28 6.20 16.18
C SER A 360 16.22 6.54 15.01
N PRO A 361 16.97 7.65 15.04
CA PRO A 361 17.78 8.09 13.90
C PRO A 361 18.72 7.00 13.36
N LEU A 362 18.74 6.85 12.03
CA LEU A 362 19.68 5.97 11.34
C LEU A 362 21.13 6.40 11.65
N THR A 363 21.98 5.42 11.92
CA THR A 363 23.41 5.64 12.18
C THR A 363 24.27 5.35 10.96
N LYS A 364 23.89 4.35 10.15
CA LYS A 364 24.59 3.99 8.90
C LYS A 364 23.73 3.07 8.02
N THR A 365 24.13 2.95 6.76
CA THR A 365 23.63 1.93 5.84
C THR A 365 24.78 1.11 5.27
N VAL A 366 24.66 -0.21 5.31
CA VAL A 366 25.66 -1.17 4.81
C VAL A 366 25.15 -1.80 3.52
N VAL A 367 25.97 -1.71 2.47
CA VAL A 367 25.72 -2.38 1.19
C VAL A 367 26.73 -3.53 1.04
N SER A 368 26.22 -4.76 0.97
CA SER A 368 27.04 -5.96 0.80
C SER A 368 26.85 -6.55 -0.60
N VAL A 369 27.96 -6.79 -1.28
CA VAL A 369 28.00 -7.50 -2.57
C VAL A 369 28.41 -8.94 -2.30
N VAL A 370 27.58 -9.88 -2.76
CA VAL A 370 27.67 -11.31 -2.48
C VAL A 370 27.91 -12.07 -3.78
N ARG A 371 28.79 -13.06 -3.73
CA ARG A 371 29.04 -14.02 -4.81
C ARG A 371 29.28 -15.39 -4.18
N ASP A 372 28.67 -16.43 -4.75
CA ASP A 372 28.84 -17.82 -4.30
C ASP A 372 28.61 -17.98 -2.78
N GLY A 373 27.60 -17.25 -2.26
CA GLY A 373 27.24 -17.21 -0.85
C GLY A 373 28.14 -16.36 0.06
N LYS A 374 29.25 -15.82 -0.43
CA LYS A 374 30.23 -15.04 0.35
C LYS A 374 30.16 -13.55 0.04
N VAL A 375 30.31 -12.70 1.05
CA VAL A 375 30.46 -11.25 0.87
C VAL A 375 31.84 -10.99 0.27
N VAL A 376 31.88 -10.43 -0.93
CA VAL A 376 33.12 -10.12 -1.67
C VAL A 376 33.48 -8.64 -1.64
N ALA A 377 32.51 -7.78 -1.36
CA ALA A 377 32.74 -6.35 -1.12
C ALA A 377 31.66 -5.82 -0.16
N ARG A 378 32.01 -4.79 0.60
CA ARG A 378 31.10 -4.11 1.52
C ARG A 378 31.42 -2.63 1.55
N GLU A 379 30.38 -1.81 1.45
CA GLU A 379 30.46 -0.37 1.63
C GLU A 379 29.58 0.03 2.81
N THR A 380 30.03 0.99 3.61
CA THR A 380 29.24 1.60 4.68
C THR A 380 29.09 3.08 4.35
N VAL A 381 27.85 3.57 4.33
CA VAL A 381 27.55 4.98 4.05
C VAL A 381 26.84 5.64 5.21
N ALA A 382 27.00 6.97 5.28
CA ALA A 382 26.30 7.84 6.20
C ALA A 382 24.76 7.76 6.00
N PRO A 383 23.96 8.03 7.04
CA PRO A 383 22.51 7.84 7.01
C PRO A 383 21.76 8.77 6.05
N ASP A 384 22.37 9.88 5.62
CA ASP A 384 21.82 10.80 4.62
C ASP A 384 22.03 10.32 3.17
N LYS A 385 22.82 9.25 2.96
CA LYS A 385 23.12 8.71 1.63
C LYS A 385 22.15 7.60 1.26
N THR A 386 21.62 7.70 0.05
CA THR A 386 20.73 6.73 -0.59
C THR A 386 21.35 6.06 -1.82
N ALA A 387 22.67 6.22 -2.01
CA ALA A 387 23.40 5.58 -3.08
C ALA A 387 24.89 5.41 -2.76
N VAL A 388 25.51 4.36 -3.31
CA VAL A 388 26.93 4.07 -3.19
C VAL A 388 27.47 3.38 -4.44
N ARG A 389 28.75 3.58 -4.74
CA ARG A 389 29.47 2.84 -5.78
C ARG A 389 30.42 1.84 -5.14
N VAL A 390 30.19 0.55 -5.37
CA VAL A 390 31.06 -0.55 -4.92
C VAL A 390 32.06 -0.87 -6.02
N ARG A 391 33.34 -0.59 -5.80
CA ARG A 391 34.43 -0.71 -6.80
C ARG A 391 35.18 -2.04 -6.69
N GLY A 392 36.07 -2.31 -7.65
CA GLY A 392 36.97 -3.46 -7.62
C GLY A 392 36.30 -4.80 -7.97
N LEU A 393 35.13 -4.74 -8.60
CA LEU A 393 34.39 -5.92 -9.03
C LEU A 393 34.91 -6.43 -10.37
N ARG A 394 34.81 -7.75 -10.58
CA ARG A 394 35.32 -8.40 -11.78
C ARG A 394 34.36 -8.17 -12.94
N THR A 395 34.87 -7.59 -14.02
CA THR A 395 34.15 -7.48 -15.29
C THR A 395 33.70 -8.86 -15.77
N GLY A 396 32.49 -8.96 -16.32
CA GLY A 396 31.92 -10.21 -16.80
C GLY A 396 31.16 -11.01 -15.75
N VAL A 397 31.08 -10.52 -14.50
CA VAL A 397 30.49 -11.27 -13.38
C VAL A 397 29.19 -10.62 -12.93
N ARG A 398 28.20 -11.45 -12.59
CA ARG A 398 27.00 -11.04 -11.86
C ARG A 398 27.18 -11.28 -10.37
N TYR A 399 26.60 -10.39 -9.59
CA TYR A 399 26.62 -10.44 -8.13
C TYR A 399 25.21 -10.42 -7.57
N ARG A 400 25.10 -10.63 -6.26
CA ARG A 400 23.91 -10.33 -5.47
C ARG A 400 24.19 -9.14 -4.58
N VAL A 401 23.23 -8.23 -4.43
CA VAL A 401 23.36 -7.04 -3.60
C VAL A 401 22.36 -7.12 -2.45
N VAL A 402 22.80 -6.70 -1.26
CA VAL A 402 21.98 -6.58 -0.06
C VAL A 402 22.22 -5.22 0.57
N VAL A 403 21.16 -4.50 0.90
CA VAL A 403 21.19 -3.23 1.64
C VAL A 403 20.62 -3.46 3.03
N LYS A 404 21.24 -2.89 4.05
CA LYS A 404 20.77 -2.97 5.45
C LYS A 404 21.09 -1.69 6.20
N ALA A 405 20.08 -1.07 6.79
CA ALA A 405 20.24 0.10 7.66
C ALA A 405 20.42 -0.31 9.13
N GLU A 406 21.06 0.55 9.92
CA GLU A 406 21.23 0.37 11.37
C GLU A 406 20.91 1.69 12.09
N ASN A 407 20.40 1.59 13.32
CA ASN A 407 20.21 2.71 14.24
C ASN A 407 20.80 2.36 15.62
N ALA A 408 20.49 3.15 16.66
CA ALA A 408 20.97 2.88 18.02
C ALA A 408 20.41 1.59 18.64
N LEU A 409 19.27 1.09 18.15
CA LEU A 409 18.61 -0.13 18.61
C LEU A 409 19.10 -1.39 17.88
N GLY A 410 19.92 -1.23 16.84
CA GLY A 410 20.62 -2.32 16.17
C GLY A 410 20.44 -2.33 14.67
N ALA A 411 20.71 -3.51 14.08
CA ALA A 411 20.59 -3.71 12.66
C ALA A 411 19.15 -4.00 12.25
N GLY A 412 18.70 -3.31 11.21
CA GLY A 412 17.37 -3.48 10.63
C GLY A 412 17.23 -4.69 9.71
N ILE A 413 16.07 -4.78 9.07
CA ILE A 413 15.76 -5.84 8.11
C ILE A 413 16.58 -5.63 6.83
N ALA A 414 17.29 -6.66 6.40
CA ALA A 414 18.06 -6.64 5.16
C ALA A 414 17.14 -6.82 3.95
N THR A 415 17.50 -6.21 2.81
CA THR A 415 16.79 -6.45 1.56
C THR A 415 16.97 -7.90 1.09
N LYS A 416 16.02 -8.37 0.26
CA LYS A 416 16.22 -9.60 -0.52
C LYS A 416 17.50 -9.47 -1.36
N ARG A 417 18.13 -10.60 -1.69
CA ARG A 417 19.36 -10.65 -2.49
C ARG A 417 19.07 -10.31 -3.96
N LEU A 418 19.16 -9.02 -4.29
CA LEU A 418 18.90 -8.53 -5.64
C LEU A 418 20.02 -8.95 -6.60
N ALA A 419 19.67 -9.58 -7.73
CA ALA A 419 20.65 -9.90 -8.78
C ALA A 419 21.13 -8.62 -9.46
N SER A 420 22.44 -8.46 -9.64
CA SER A 420 22.98 -7.38 -10.45
C SER A 420 22.97 -7.76 -11.94
N PRO A 421 22.95 -6.76 -12.84
CA PRO A 421 23.47 -6.95 -14.19
C PRO A 421 24.94 -7.39 -14.15
N GLU A 422 25.43 -7.88 -15.29
CA GLU A 422 26.85 -8.18 -15.46
C GLU A 422 27.69 -6.91 -15.33
N VAL A 423 28.74 -6.94 -14.51
CA VAL A 423 29.67 -5.82 -14.36
C VAL A 423 30.41 -5.62 -15.68
N ARG A 424 30.26 -4.43 -16.28
CA ARG A 424 30.87 -4.11 -17.57
C ARG A 424 31.15 -2.62 -17.74
N GLY A 425 32.15 -2.33 -18.55
CA GLY A 425 32.42 -0.99 -19.06
C GLY A 425 31.65 -0.69 -20.33
N TYR A 426 31.56 0.60 -20.62
CA TYR A 426 30.83 1.14 -21.76
C TYR A 426 31.80 1.90 -22.67
N ARG A 427 31.74 1.65 -23.97
CA ARG A 427 32.61 2.28 -24.97
C ARG A 427 31.81 3.08 -25.98
N ALA A 428 32.42 4.13 -26.53
CA ALA A 428 31.83 4.88 -27.63
C ALA A 428 31.55 3.95 -28.83
N GLY A 429 30.47 4.21 -29.55
CA GLY A 429 29.98 3.42 -30.67
C GLY A 429 29.10 2.22 -30.28
N GLN A 430 29.02 1.84 -29.00
CA GLN A 430 28.17 0.73 -28.58
C GLN A 430 26.67 1.08 -28.62
N THR A 431 25.85 0.09 -28.95
CA THR A 431 24.39 0.14 -28.80
C THR A 431 23.95 -0.99 -27.88
N ILE A 432 23.29 -0.66 -26.77
CA ILE A 432 23.09 -1.59 -25.66
C ILE A 432 21.61 -1.73 -25.33
N PRO A 433 21.07 -2.96 -25.20
CA PRO A 433 19.73 -3.17 -24.68
C PRO A 433 19.62 -2.62 -23.26
N VAL A 434 18.59 -1.80 -23.00
CA VAL A 434 18.43 -1.16 -21.68
C VAL A 434 18.05 -2.16 -20.57
N ALA A 435 17.46 -3.30 -20.92
CA ALA A 435 17.16 -4.39 -19.99
C ALA A 435 18.41 -4.93 -19.26
N GLY A 436 19.62 -4.75 -19.82
CA GLY A 436 20.88 -5.15 -19.20
C GLY A 436 21.64 -4.02 -18.52
N LEU A 437 21.01 -2.86 -18.29
CA LEU A 437 21.65 -1.68 -17.70
C LEU A 437 21.26 -1.47 -16.23
N GLY A 438 20.26 -2.18 -15.73
CA GLY A 438 19.84 -2.08 -14.34
C GLY A 438 18.95 -3.24 -13.92
N THR A 439 18.89 -3.48 -12.61
CA THR A 439 17.87 -4.33 -11.98
C THR A 439 17.23 -3.57 -10.83
N THR A 440 15.98 -3.92 -10.52
CA THR A 440 15.20 -3.40 -9.40
C THR A 440 14.58 -4.56 -8.62
N ASP A 441 14.34 -4.36 -7.33
CA ASP A 441 13.69 -5.32 -6.44
C ASP A 441 12.15 -5.24 -6.46
N GLY A 442 11.57 -4.17 -7.02
CA GLY A 442 10.12 -3.96 -7.02
C GLY A 442 9.31 -4.74 -8.07
N GLY A 443 9.91 -5.63 -8.86
CA GLY A 443 9.16 -6.39 -9.88
C GLY A 443 8.59 -5.53 -11.03
N PHE A 444 9.10 -4.32 -11.20
CA PHE A 444 8.70 -3.40 -12.27
C PHE A 444 9.73 -3.38 -13.40
N ASP A 445 9.23 -3.16 -14.62
CA ASP A 445 10.11 -2.84 -15.75
C ASP A 445 10.73 -1.46 -15.59
N LEU A 446 12.05 -1.38 -15.81
CA LEU A 446 12.75 -0.11 -15.78
C LEU A 446 12.43 0.71 -17.04
N LYS A 447 11.79 1.87 -16.84
CA LYS A 447 11.62 2.89 -17.88
C LYS A 447 12.85 3.80 -17.89
N TRP A 448 13.43 3.95 -19.08
CA TRP A 448 14.68 4.69 -19.28
C TRP A 448 14.41 6.04 -19.92
N THR A 449 15.12 7.06 -19.44
CA THR A 449 15.18 8.39 -20.05
C THR A 449 16.64 8.83 -20.15
N THR A 450 16.94 9.78 -21.03
CA THR A 450 18.26 10.43 -21.09
C THR A 450 18.08 11.92 -20.83
N SER A 451 18.95 12.50 -20.00
CA SER A 451 18.84 13.95 -19.74
C SER A 451 19.31 14.74 -20.95
N ALA A 452 18.71 15.92 -21.16
CA ALA A 452 18.99 16.76 -22.33
C ALA A 452 20.49 17.09 -22.49
N GLY A 453 21.20 17.28 -21.37
CA GLY A 453 22.64 17.55 -21.35
C GLY A 453 23.53 16.39 -21.81
N THR A 454 22.98 15.19 -22.00
CA THR A 454 23.76 13.99 -22.36
C THR A 454 23.54 13.56 -23.80
N LYS A 455 22.66 14.24 -24.55
CA LYS A 455 22.30 13.89 -25.93
C LYS A 455 23.49 13.81 -26.89
N LYS A 456 24.60 14.47 -26.56
CA LYS A 456 25.88 14.41 -27.31
C LYS A 456 26.75 13.21 -26.94
N VAL A 457 26.54 12.60 -25.77
CA VAL A 457 27.29 11.45 -25.24
C VAL A 457 26.52 10.15 -25.46
N CYS A 458 25.21 10.16 -25.26
CA CYS A 458 24.35 9.00 -25.47
C CYS A 458 22.95 9.42 -25.92
N ARG A 459 22.24 8.50 -26.54
CA ARG A 459 20.86 8.68 -27.02
C ARG A 459 20.07 7.42 -26.73
N LEU A 460 18.87 7.59 -26.21
CA LEU A 460 17.90 6.50 -26.10
C LEU A 460 17.14 6.37 -27.43
N LEU A 461 17.18 5.19 -28.02
CA LEU A 461 16.40 4.83 -29.20
C LEU A 461 15.11 4.13 -28.76
N PRO A 462 13.96 4.46 -29.36
CA PRO A 462 12.69 3.79 -29.06
C PRO A 462 12.68 2.35 -29.62
N ALA A 463 11.91 1.48 -28.96
CA ALA A 463 11.43 0.15 -29.36
C ALA A 463 12.27 -0.69 -30.38
N PRO A 464 12.93 -1.78 -29.95
CA PRO A 464 13.22 -2.13 -28.56
C PRO A 464 14.15 -1.08 -27.96
N SER A 465 13.88 -0.65 -26.73
CA SER A 465 14.63 0.44 -26.10
C SER A 465 16.13 0.10 -26.02
N ARG A 466 16.94 0.91 -26.68
CA ARG A 466 18.40 0.74 -26.77
C ARG A 466 19.10 2.04 -26.45
N LEU A 467 20.16 1.97 -25.65
CA LEU A 467 21.02 3.10 -25.38
C LEU A 467 22.19 3.09 -26.36
N GLN A 468 22.24 4.08 -27.24
CA GLN A 468 23.36 4.30 -28.16
C GLN A 468 24.38 5.23 -27.50
N LEU A 469 25.64 4.82 -27.45
CA LEU A 469 26.75 5.58 -26.87
C LEU A 469 27.53 6.25 -28.00
N LEU A 470 27.43 7.57 -28.11
CA LEU A 470 27.89 8.34 -29.26
C LEU A 470 29.37 8.74 -29.18
N ARG A 471 29.85 9.07 -27.97
CA ARG A 471 31.25 9.46 -27.73
C ARG A 471 31.62 9.24 -26.27
N SER A 472 32.91 9.34 -25.97
CA SER A 472 33.40 9.31 -24.60
C SER A 472 32.81 10.44 -23.75
N GLY A 473 32.61 10.17 -22.46
CA GLY A 473 32.05 11.13 -21.53
C GLY A 473 31.07 10.51 -20.55
N THR A 474 30.19 11.35 -20.02
CA THR A 474 29.26 10.98 -18.95
C THR A 474 27.83 10.94 -19.48
N CYS A 475 27.25 9.76 -19.58
CA CYS A 475 25.85 9.57 -19.97
C CYS A 475 24.98 9.54 -18.72
N ARG A 476 24.01 10.47 -18.59
CA ARG A 476 23.05 10.47 -17.48
C ARG A 476 21.72 9.91 -17.96
N VAL A 477 21.30 8.84 -17.30
CA VAL A 477 20.07 8.11 -17.59
C VAL A 477 19.14 8.22 -16.38
N GLY A 478 17.88 8.55 -16.60
CA GLY A 478 16.86 8.47 -15.56
C GLY A 478 16.21 7.10 -15.61
N LEU A 479 16.11 6.43 -14.47
CA LEU A 479 15.40 5.17 -14.33
C LEU A 479 14.20 5.36 -13.42
N ARG A 480 13.06 4.83 -13.83
CA ARG A 480 11.84 4.78 -13.01
C ARG A 480 11.10 3.49 -13.28
N THR A 481 10.24 3.09 -12.36
CA THR A 481 9.47 1.85 -12.50
C THR A 481 8.13 2.11 -13.19
N LEU A 482 7.47 3.25 -12.94
CA LEU A 482 6.23 3.66 -13.60
C LEU A 482 6.32 5.02 -14.30
N SER A 483 5.32 5.33 -15.12
CA SER A 483 5.20 6.68 -15.72
C SER A 483 4.73 7.65 -14.64
N GLY A 484 5.26 8.88 -14.60
CA GLY A 484 4.89 9.88 -13.59
C GLY A 484 5.80 9.93 -12.35
N GLN A 485 6.51 8.85 -12.03
CA GLN A 485 7.53 8.86 -10.97
C GLN A 485 8.74 9.73 -11.30
N ASP A 486 9.32 10.32 -10.25
CA ASP A 486 10.64 10.94 -10.30
C ASP A 486 11.69 9.91 -10.69
N ALA A 487 12.39 10.18 -11.79
CA ALA A 487 13.40 9.27 -12.28
C ALA A 487 14.66 9.35 -11.40
N VAL A 488 15.13 8.22 -10.92
CA VAL A 488 16.40 8.17 -10.22
C VAL A 488 17.53 8.31 -11.25
N VAL A 489 18.22 9.44 -11.19
CA VAL A 489 19.28 9.76 -12.16
C VAL A 489 20.52 8.91 -11.87
N ARG A 490 21.00 8.21 -12.89
CA ARG A 490 22.26 7.45 -12.89
C ARG A 490 23.22 8.01 -13.91
N THR A 491 24.48 7.68 -13.69
CA THR A 491 25.59 8.14 -14.50
C THR A 491 26.40 6.95 -14.99
N LEU A 492 26.45 6.76 -16.31
CA LEU A 492 27.25 5.76 -17.01
C LEU A 492 28.49 6.43 -17.60
N ARG A 493 29.69 5.92 -17.30
CA ARG A 493 30.94 6.41 -17.86
C ARG A 493 31.22 5.71 -19.19
N VAL A 494 31.23 6.49 -20.27
CA VAL A 494 31.57 6.04 -21.62
C VAL A 494 33.04 6.31 -21.87
N SER A 495 33.80 5.23 -22.01
CA SER A 495 35.21 5.27 -22.40
C SER A 495 35.35 5.40 -23.92
N PRO A 496 36.53 5.81 -24.42
CA PRO A 496 36.82 5.81 -25.86
C PRO A 496 36.52 4.47 -26.54
#